data_AF-A0A914UMH6-F1
#
_entry.id   AF-A0A914UMH6-F1
#
_cell.length_a   1.000
_cell.length_b   1.000
_cell.length_c   1.000
_cell.angle_alpha   90.00
_cell.angle_beta   90.00
_cell.angle_gamma   90.00
#
_symmetry.space_group_name_H-M   'P 1'
#
loop_
_entity.id
_entity.type
_entity.pdbx_description
1 polymer ?
#
loop_
_entity_poly.entity_id
_entity_poly.type
_entity_poly.pdbx_seq_one_letter_code
_entity_poly.pdbx_strand_id
1 'polypeptide(L)' 'FAILDECTSAVSMDVEGQMYEYCRQSGITLFTVSHRKSLWVHHEYYLHMDGRGNYEFKRIDETTEQFGS' A
#
# COMPACT_ATOMS: atom_id res chain seq x y z
N PHE A 1 -11.86 -6.78 6.59
CA PHE A 1 -10.49 -6.25 6.43
C PHE A 1 -9.62 -7.34 5.82
N ALA A 2 -8.54 -6.99 5.13
CA ALA A 2 -7.60 -7.91 4.51
C ALA A 2 -6.16 -7.42 4.70
N ILE A 3 -5.22 -8.36 4.82
CA ILE A 3 -3.78 -8.09 4.93
C ILE A 3 -3.12 -8.70 3.69
N LEU A 4 -2.37 -7.89 2.95
CA LEU A 4 -1.67 -8.26 1.72
C LEU A 4 -0.17 -8.10 1.94
N ASP A 5 0.51 -9.19 2.23
CA ASP A 5 1.95 -9.20 2.54
C ASP A 5 2.75 -9.72 1.35
N GLU A 6 3.38 -8.81 0.60
CA GLU A 6 4.20 -9.09 -0.60
C GLU A 6 3.53 -10.02 -1.64
N CYS A 7 2.20 -10.10 -1.63
CA CYS A 7 1.44 -11.15 -2.31
C CYS A 7 1.38 -10.97 -3.84
N THR A 8 2.06 -9.97 -4.39
CA THR A 8 1.95 -9.55 -5.79
C THR A 8 3.26 -9.68 -6.56
N SER A 9 4.27 -10.31 -5.97
CA SER A 9 5.51 -10.69 -6.65
C SER A 9 5.29 -11.64 -7.85
N ALA A 10 4.18 -12.38 -7.87
CA ALA A 10 3.83 -13.34 -8.94
C ALA A 10 2.62 -12.90 -9.80
N VAL A 11 2.09 -11.69 -9.59
CA VAL A 11 0.87 -11.20 -10.25
C VAL A 11 1.22 -9.97 -11.11
N SER A 12 0.61 -9.85 -12.29
CA SER A 12 0.83 -8.66 -13.12
C SER A 12 0.30 -7.40 -12.45
N MET A 13 0.90 -6.24 -12.78
CA MET A 13 0.52 -4.95 -12.19
C MET A 13 -0.98 -4.62 -12.39
N ASP A 14 -1.54 -5.01 -13.54
CA ASP A 14 -2.93 -4.76 -13.89
C ASP A 14 -3.91 -5.54 -13.01
N VAL A 15 -3.62 -6.82 -12.76
CA VAL A 15 -4.46 -7.70 -11.92
C VAL A 15 -4.38 -7.28 -10.46
N GLU A 16 -3.20 -6.86 -10.01
CA GLU A 16 -3.02 -6.30 -8.68
C GLU A 16 -3.87 -5.03 -8.49
N GLY A 17 -3.78 -4.04 -9.39
CA GLY A 17 -4.60 -2.82 -9.28
C GLY A 17 -6.10 -3.11 -9.19
N GLN A 18 -6.60 -4.07 -9.97
CA GLN A 18 -8.00 -4.51 -9.92
C GLN A 18 -8.39 -5.12 -8.57
N MET A 19 -7.51 -5.92 -7.96
CA MET A 19 -7.76 -6.53 -6.66
C MET A 19 -7.91 -5.46 -5.56
N TYR A 20 -7.02 -4.48 -5.54
CA TYR A 20 -7.05 -3.40 -4.54
C TYR A 20 -8.28 -2.52 -4.71
N GLU A 21 -8.61 -2.17 -5.96
CA GLU A 21 -9.80 -1.39 -6.29
C GLU A 21 -11.09 -2.13 -5.89
N TYR A 22 -11.18 -3.43 -6.14
CA TYR A 22 -12.32 -4.24 -5.72
C TYR A 22 -12.48 -4.26 -4.20
N CYS A 23 -11.39 -4.46 -3.46
CA CYS A 23 -11.43 -4.44 -2.00
C CYS A 23 -11.90 -3.08 -1.46
N ARG A 24 -11.41 -1.98 -2.05
CA ARG A 24 -11.82 -0.62 -1.70
C ARG A 24 -13.32 -0.41 -1.94
N GLN A 25 -13.82 -0.75 -3.12
CA GLN A 25 -15.24 -0.63 -3.48
C GLN A 25 -16.14 -1.50 -2.60
N SER A 26 -15.63 -2.64 -2.14
CA SER A 26 -16.34 -3.56 -1.25
C SER A 26 -16.32 -3.13 0.23
N GLY A 27 -15.71 -1.98 0.56
CA GLY A 27 -15.59 -1.50 1.94
C GLY A 27 -14.62 -2.33 2.80
N ILE A 28 -13.71 -3.07 2.17
CA ILE A 28 -12.70 -3.87 2.87
C ILE A 28 -11.53 -2.95 3.23
N THR A 29 -11.29 -2.76 4.53
CA THR A 29 -10.05 -2.13 5.00
C THR A 29 -8.85 -2.97 4.58
N LEU A 30 -7.92 -2.36 3.84
CA LEU A 30 -6.71 -3.00 3.33
C LEU A 30 -5.48 -2.56 4.14
N PHE A 31 -4.69 -3.53 4.60
CA PHE A 31 -3.35 -3.32 5.12
C PHE A 31 -2.36 -4.03 4.20
N THR A 32 -1.42 -3.28 3.65
CA THR A 32 -0.51 -3.79 2.62
C THR A 32 0.93 -3.63 3.05
N VAL A 33 1.73 -4.69 2.91
CA VAL A 33 3.19 -4.65 3.00
C VAL A 33 3.73 -4.81 1.58
N SER A 34 4.36 -3.76 1.07
CA SER A 34 4.89 -3.74 -0.29
C SER A 34 5.97 -2.68 -0.45
N HIS A 35 6.88 -2.93 -1.38
CA HIS A 35 7.87 -1.96 -1.84
C HIS A 35 7.44 -1.19 -3.09
N ARG A 36 6.21 -1.37 -3.58
CA ARG A 36 5.77 -0.80 -4.87
C ARG A 36 5.11 0.55 -4.71
N LYS A 37 5.67 1.57 -5.37
CA LYS A 37 5.10 2.94 -5.37
C LYS A 37 3.70 3.02 -5.98
N SER A 38 3.38 2.18 -6.96
CA SER A 38 2.10 2.18 -7.65
C SER A 38 0.89 1.93 -6.72
N LEU A 39 1.10 1.32 -5.55
CA LEU A 39 0.01 0.96 -4.63
C LEU A 39 -0.46 2.10 -3.73
N TRP A 40 0.31 3.18 -3.63
CA TRP A 40 0.00 4.32 -2.76
C TRP A 40 -1.36 4.94 -3.07
N VAL A 41 -1.78 4.91 -4.34
CA VAL A 41 -3.07 5.45 -4.80
C VAL A 41 -4.29 4.75 -4.18
N HIS A 42 -4.12 3.55 -3.64
CA HIS A 42 -5.20 2.76 -3.03
C HIS A 42 -5.33 2.96 -1.51
N HIS A 43 -4.43 3.73 -0.88
CA HIS A 43 -4.35 3.90 0.56
C HIS A 43 -4.45 5.37 1.00
N GLU A 44 -5.09 5.62 2.14
CA GLU A 44 -5.15 6.96 2.75
C GLU A 44 -4.01 7.25 3.73
N TYR A 45 -3.33 6.22 4.23
CA TYR A 45 -2.28 6.33 5.24
C TYR A 45 -1.09 5.44 4.86
N TYR A 46 0.10 5.83 5.30
CA TYR A 46 1.30 5.00 5.20
C TYR A 46 1.94 4.81 6.58
N LEU A 47 2.64 3.69 6.73
CA LEU A 47 3.55 3.40 7.82
C LEU A 47 4.94 3.20 7.22
N HIS A 48 5.86 4.10 7.52
CA HIS A 48 7.26 3.97 7.12
C HIS A 48 8.12 3.58 8.32
N MET A 49 8.97 2.57 8.15
CA MET A 49 9.95 2.16 9.14
C MET A 49 11.35 2.47 8.61
N ASP A 50 12.19 3.13 9.41
CA ASP A 50 13.51 3.61 8.96
C ASP A 50 14.63 2.55 9.04
N GLY A 51 14.30 1.33 9.48
CA GLY A 51 15.25 0.23 9.70
C GLY A 51 16.18 0.40 10.91
N ARG A 52 16.06 1.50 11.67
CA ARG A 52 16.83 1.82 12.88
C ARG A 52 15.98 1.81 14.15
N GLY A 53 14.72 1.39 14.03
CA GLY A 53 13.77 1.27 15.12
C GLY A 53 12.83 2.47 15.26
N ASN A 54 12.92 3.48 14.38
CA ASN A 54 11.91 4.53 14.31
C ASN A 54 10.85 4.18 13.26
N TYR A 55 9.68 4.77 13.44
CA TYR A 55 8.59 4.68 12.47
C TYR A 55 7.86 6.02 12.35
N GLU A 56 7.18 6.19 11.23
CA GLU A 56 6.29 7.30 10.97
C GLU A 56 4.97 6.77 10.42
N PHE A 57 3.87 7.15 11.06
CA PHE A 57 2.52 6.88 10.58
C PHE A 57 1.81 8.19 10.28
N LYS A 58 1.48 8.41 9.00
CA LYS A 58 0.87 9.65 8.52
C LYS A 58 -0.16 9.39 7.45
N ARG A 59 -1.04 10.37 7.26
CA ARG A 59 -1.96 10.40 6.13
C ARG A 59 -1.18 10.73 4.86
N ILE A 60 -1.58 10.13 3.74
CA ILE A 60 -1.04 10.43 2.41
C ILE A 60 -1.74 11.68 1.87
N ASP A 61 -0.94 12.64 1.41
CA ASP A 61 -1.37 13.87 0.76
C ASP A 61 -0.44 14.19 -0.44
N GLU A 62 -0.73 15.30 -1.13
CA GLU A 62 0.02 15.73 -2.33
C GLU A 62 1.50 16.03 -2.07
N THR A 63 1.88 16.28 -0.81
CA THR A 63 3.26 16.58 -0.41
C THR A 63 4.01 15.37 0.11
N THR A 64 3.33 14.22 0.19
CA THR A 64 3.89 13.01 0.77
C THR A 64 4.93 12.41 -0.17
N GLU A 65 6.16 12.26 0.32
CA GLU A 65 7.21 11.53 -0.39
C GLU A 65 6.89 10.03 -0.42
N GLN A 66 6.83 9.45 -1.62
CA GLN A 66 6.51 8.04 -1.80
C GLN A 66 7.78 7.18 -1.82
N PHE A 67 7.82 6.20 -0.92
CA PHE A 67 8.90 5.22 -0.82
C PHE A 67 8.61 3.97 -1.64
N GLY A 68 9.68 3.33 -2.13
CA GLY A 68 9.58 2.08 -2.92
C GLY A 68 10.27 2.12 -4.28
N SER A 69 10.25 0.97 -4.95
CA SER A 69 10.63 0.77 -6.36
C SER A 69 9.54 1.26 -7.30
#